data_AF-A0A2V8NPA7-F1
#
_entry.id   AF-A0A2V8NPA7-F1
#
_cell.length_a   1.000
_cell.length_b   1.000
_cell.length_c   1.000
_cell.angle_alpha   90.00
_cell.angle_beta   90.00
_cell.angle_gamma   90.00
#
_symmetry.space_group_name_H-M   'P 1'
#
loop_
_entity.id
_entity.type
_entity.pdbx_description
1 polymer ?
#
loop_
_entity_poly.entity_id
_entity_poly.type
_entity_poly.pdbx_seq_one_letter_code
_entity_poly.pdbx_strand_id
1 'polypeptide(L)' 'MEERYRRKPTIVTTNLGYDEWAGFLGNRNMVEAMLSRIRHHCHTVRIDGPSLRDPQG' A
#
# COMPACT_ATOMS: atom_id res chain seq x y z
N MET A 1 -2.08 7.14 11.23
CA MET A 1 -1.53 5.76 11.32
C MET A 1 -1.32 5.28 12.76
N GLU A 2 -0.97 6.17 13.69
CA GLU A 2 -0.74 5.80 15.11
C GLU A 2 -1.94 5.14 15.79
N GLU A 3 -3.17 5.46 15.37
CA GLU A 3 -4.38 4.88 15.95
C GLU A 3 -4.54 3.38 15.68
N ARG A 4 -3.99 2.86 14.58
CA ARG A 4 -4.15 1.45 14.16
C ARG A 4 -2.88 0.63 14.26
N TYR A 5 -1.71 1.26 14.16
CA TYR A 5 -0.43 0.58 14.24
C TYR A 5 -0.32 -0.21 15.55
N ARG A 6 -0.01 -1.51 15.46
CA ARG A 6 0.03 -2.47 16.59
C ARG A 6 -1.29 -2.65 17.37
N ARG A 7 -2.40 -2.10 16.88
CA ARG A 7 -3.72 -2.18 17.54
C ARG A 7 -4.74 -2.97 16.72
N LYS A 8 -4.80 -2.76 15.40
CA LYS A 8 -5.74 -3.44 14.50
C LYS A 8 -5.08 -3.76 13.15
N PRO A 9 -5.39 -4.90 12.51
CA PRO A 9 -4.92 -5.21 11.17
C PRO A 9 -5.48 -4.19 10.16
N THR A 10 -4.73 -3.87 9.12
CA THR A 10 -5.12 -2.95 8.04
C THR A 10 -4.82 -3.62 6.70
N ILE A 11 -5.82 -3.66 5.81
CA ILE A 11 -5.65 -4.13 4.43
C ILE A 11 -5.55 -2.90 3.53
N VAL A 12 -4.55 -2.89 2.66
CA VAL A 12 -4.36 -1.85 1.65
C VAL A 12 -4.24 -2.52 0.30
N THR A 13 -5.00 -2.03 -0.67
CA THR A 13 -4.90 -2.44 -2.08
C THR A 13 -4.39 -1.24 -2.88
N THR A 14 -3.42 -1.48 -3.75
CA THR A 14 -2.84 -0.45 -4.61
C THR A 14 -2.32 -1.10 -5.88
N ASN A 15 -2.39 -0.36 -6.98
CA ASN A 15 -1.74 -0.69 -8.24
C ASN A 15 -0.31 -0.14 -8.32
N LEU A 16 0.18 0.54 -7.27
CA LEU A 16 1.50 1.15 -7.20
C LEU A 16 2.44 0.33 -6.31
N GLY A 17 3.67 0.12 -6.79
CA GLY A 17 4.77 -0.37 -5.97
C GLY A 17 5.17 0.65 -4.90
N TYR A 18 5.78 0.19 -3.81
CA TYR A 18 6.11 1.06 -2.67
C TYR A 18 6.96 2.28 -3.05
N ASP A 19 7.88 2.14 -4.01
CA ASP A 19 8.78 3.22 -4.42
C ASP A 19 8.03 4.33 -5.19
N GLU A 20 6.86 4.03 -5.76
CA GLU A 20 6.02 4.98 -6.49
C GLU A 20 5.16 5.85 -5.54
N TRP A 21 5.01 5.43 -4.27
CA TRP A 21 4.13 6.11 -3.32
C TRP A 21 4.62 7.52 -2.98
N ALA A 22 5.93 7.76 -2.96
CA ALA A 22 6.48 9.09 -2.70
C ALA A 22 6.13 10.08 -3.83
N GLY A 23 6.09 9.60 -5.08
CA GLY A 23 5.63 10.38 -6.23
C GLY A 23 4.14 10.66 -6.20
N PHE A 24 3.34 9.70 -5.74
CA PHE A 24 1.88 9.83 -5.68
C PHE A 24 1.38 10.68 -4.50
N LEU A 25 1.91 10.46 -3.29
CA LEU A 25 1.46 11.13 -2.06
C LEU A 25 2.23 12.43 -1.75
N GLY A 26 3.34 12.66 -2.45
CA GLY A 26 4.25 13.78 -2.14
C GLY A 26 5.02 13.55 -0.83
N ASN A 27 5.74 14.60 -0.38
CA ASN A 27 6.56 14.62 0.84
C ASN A 27 7.22 13.26 1.20
N ARG A 28 8.32 12.97 0.51
CA ARG A 28 9.04 11.69 0.62
C ARG A 28 9.32 11.25 2.06
N ASN A 29 9.76 12.16 2.93
CA ASN A 29 10.07 11.83 4.32
C ASN A 29 8.84 11.32 5.08
N MET A 30 7.67 11.91 4.84
CA MET A 30 6.42 11.48 5.45
C MET A 30 5.98 10.11 4.94
N VAL A 31 6.13 9.87 3.63
CA VAL A 31 5.79 8.59 3.00
C VAL A 31 6.71 7.48 3.48
N GLU A 32 8.00 7.72 3.60
CA GLU A 32 8.96 6.75 4.14
C GLU A 32 8.60 6.37 5.59
N ALA A 33 8.26 7.36 6.43
CA ALA A 33 7.80 7.11 7.80
C ALA A 33 6.49 6.31 7.85
N MET A 34 5.54 6.58 6.95
CA MET A 34 4.30 5.82 6.83
C MET A 34 4.56 4.38 6.36
N LEU A 35 5.35 4.20 5.30
CA LEU A 35 5.72 2.89 4.76
C LEU A 35 6.49 2.06 5.79
N SER A 36 7.32 2.68 6.62
CA SER A 36 7.99 2.01 7.74
C SER A 36 6.97 1.38 8.70
N ARG A 37 5.94 2.14 9.10
CA ARG A 37 4.87 1.67 10.01
C ARG A 37 3.98 0.59 9.38
N ILE A 38 3.64 0.72 8.08
CA ILE A 38 2.86 -0.30 7.35
C ILE A 38 3.66 -1.59 7.24
N ARG A 39 4.94 -1.50 6.83
CA ARG A 39 5.76 -2.67 6.50
C ARG A 39 6.30 -3.42 7.71
N HIS A 40 6.27 -2.82 8.90
CA HIS A 40 6.80 -3.45 10.11
C HIS A 40 6.17 -4.82 10.44
N HIS A 41 4.86 -4.97 10.20
CA HIS A 41 4.14 -6.24 10.37
C HIS A 41 3.18 -6.49 9.20
N CYS A 42 3.70 -6.44 7.96
CA CYS A 42 2.90 -6.70 6.76
C CYS A 42 3.20 -8.06 6.14
N HIS A 43 2.22 -8.58 5.41
CA HIS A 43 2.42 -9.56 4.37
C HIS A 43 2.03 -8.90 3.03
N THR A 44 2.99 -8.81 2.10
CA THR A 44 2.74 -8.25 0.77
C THR A 44 2.34 -9.38 -0.18
N VAL A 45 1.11 -9.33 -0.67
CA VAL A 45 0.65 -10.21 -1.74
C VAL A 45 0.78 -9.44 -3.06
N ARG A 46 1.64 -9.92 -3.95
CA ARG A 46 1.71 -9.39 -5.32
C ARG A 46 0.67 -10.12 -6.17
N ILE A 47 -0.14 -9.35 -6.88
CA ILE A 47 -1.18 -9.86 -7.76
C ILE A 47 -0.75 -9.53 -9.18
N ASP A 48 -0.20 -10.54 -9.84
CA ASP A 48 0.22 -10.47 -11.23
C ASP A 48 -0.71 -11.38 -12.05
N GLY A 49 -1.70 -10.78 -12.70
CA GLY A 49 -2.72 -11.52 -13.45
C GLY A 49 -3.55 -10.62 -14.36
N PRO A 50 -4.26 -11.20 -15.33
CA PRO A 50 -5.14 -10.43 -16.21
C PRO A 50 -6.27 -9.77 -15.40
N SER A 51 -6.79 -8.66 -15.92
CA SER A 51 -8.00 -8.05 -15.37
C SER A 51 -9.14 -9.06 -15.38
N LEU A 52 -9.80 -9.23 -14.23
CA LEU A 52 -11.02 -10.04 -14.12
C LEU A 52 -12.28 -9.27 -14.56
N ARG A 53 -12.16 -7.96 -14.81
CA ARG A 53 -13.27 -7.18 -15.37
C ARG A 53 -13.44 -7.58 -16.84
N ASP A 54 -14.65 -8.00 -17.19
CA ASP A 54 -15.03 -8.21 -18.58
C ASP A 54 -14.89 -6.88 -19.33
N PRO A 55 -14.17 -6.82 -20.46
CA PRO A 55 -14.11 -5.61 -21.28
C PRO A 55 -15.48 -5.15 -21.80
N GLN A 56 -16.52 -5.99 -21.75
CA GLN A 56 -17.87 -5.65 -22.17
C GLN A 56 -18.80 -5.44 -20.98
N GLY A 57 -19.00 -4.17 -20.63
CA GLY A 57 -20.25 -3.71 -20.00
C GLY A 57 -21.34 -3.51 -21.03
#